data_AF-X6L7E1-F1
#
_entry.id   AF-X6L7E1-F1
#
_cell.length_a   1.000
_cell.length_b   1.000
_cell.length_c   1.000
_cell.angle_alpha   90.00
_cell.angle_beta   90.00
_cell.angle_gamma   90.00
#
_symmetry.space_group_name_H-M   'P 1'
#
loop_
_entity.id
_entity.type
_entity.pdbx_description
1 polymer ?
#
loop_
_entity_poly.entity_id
_entity_poly.type
_entity_poly.pdbx_seq_one_letter_code
_entity_poly.pdbx_strand_id
1 'polypeptide(L)'
;MNAFDSGKIRICKEGAHALATVSSQLGGKQLDNAFQCFIHRFPSFFYCYYATEFLMKLKEEHLDDVFQCFIHRLSDEKEDRNNRRDCARSLGKLSMKWNEKQLNDAFNSLKDMLNQDYYFEEYREALETIT
;
A
#
# COMPACT_ATOMS: atom_id res chain seq x y z
N MET A 1 10.11 -0.96 -25.40
CA MET A 1 9.66 -1.27 -24.03
C MET A 1 10.90 -1.66 -23.24
N ASN A 2 11.40 -0.76 -22.39
CA ASN A 2 12.57 -1.06 -21.57
C ASN A 2 12.16 -1.92 -20.36
N ALA A 3 13.14 -2.41 -19.59
CA ALA A 3 12.84 -3.28 -18.44
C ALA A 3 11.94 -2.58 -17.38
N PHE A 4 12.00 -1.24 -17.27
CA PHE A 4 11.14 -0.45 -16.40
C PHE A 4 9.69 -0.38 -16.91
N ASP A 5 9.50 -0.25 -18.23
CA ASP A 5 8.17 -0.21 -18.84
C ASP A 5 7.45 -1.57 -18.78
N SER A 6 8.21 -2.66 -18.62
CA SER A 6 7.66 -4.02 -18.58
C SER A 6 7.04 -4.42 -17.25
N GLY A 7 7.15 -3.58 -16.20
CA GLY A 7 6.66 -3.88 -14.84
C GLY A 7 7.37 -5.07 -14.17
N LYS A 8 8.42 -5.63 -14.81
CA LYS A 8 9.19 -6.79 -14.31
C LYS A 8 10.27 -6.42 -13.30
N ILE A 9 10.60 -5.13 -13.15
CA ILE A 9 11.60 -4.69 -12.19
C ILE A 9 10.94 -4.57 -10.81
N ARG A 10 11.39 -5.42 -9.88
CA ARG A 10 11.08 -5.28 -8.45
C ARG A 10 12.13 -4.37 -7.82
N ILE A 11 11.66 -3.39 -7.06
CA ILE A 11 12.55 -2.58 -6.21
C ILE A 11 13.02 -3.45 -5.05
N CYS A 12 14.34 -3.53 -4.82
CA CYS A 12 14.88 -4.21 -3.63
C CYS A 12 14.55 -3.42 -2.35
N LYS A 13 14.68 -4.07 -1.19
CA LYS A 13 14.32 -3.47 0.09
C LYS A 13 15.06 -2.15 0.35
N GLU A 14 16.35 -2.10 0.05
CA GLU A 14 17.21 -0.92 0.23
C GLU A 14 16.80 0.22 -0.71
N GLY A 15 16.46 -0.12 -1.97
CA GLY A 15 15.96 0.84 -2.94
C GLY A 15 14.60 1.42 -2.54
N ALA A 16 13.71 0.58 -2.01
CA ALA A 16 12.40 1.02 -1.53
C ALA A 16 12.54 1.94 -0.32
N HIS A 17 13.46 1.61 0.60
CA HIS A 17 13.79 2.48 1.72
C HIS A 17 14.32 3.84 1.26
N ALA A 18 15.32 3.86 0.36
CA ALA A 18 15.89 5.10 -0.15
C ALA A 18 14.84 5.96 -0.88
N LEU A 19 13.99 5.35 -1.71
CA LEU A 19 12.91 6.05 -2.40
C LEU A 19 11.90 6.62 -1.42
N ALA A 20 11.52 5.87 -0.37
CA ALA A 20 10.62 6.36 0.65
C ALA A 20 11.21 7.55 1.42
N THR A 21 12.48 7.47 1.83
CA THR A 21 13.19 8.55 2.54
C THR A 21 13.27 9.82 1.70
N VAL A 22 13.60 9.72 0.41
CA VAL A 22 13.67 10.90 -0.47
C VAL A 22 12.28 11.43 -0.77
N SER A 23 11.32 10.54 -1.05
CA SER A 23 9.96 10.95 -1.42
C SER A 23 9.21 11.58 -0.26
N SER A 24 9.50 11.16 0.98
CA SER A 24 8.94 11.78 2.18
C SER A 24 9.43 13.22 2.37
N GLN A 25 10.48 13.67 1.67
CA GLN A 25 10.93 15.08 1.71
C GLN A 25 10.28 15.94 0.61
N LEU A 26 9.56 15.35 -0.33
CA LEU A 26 8.95 16.06 -1.45
C LEU A 26 7.68 16.81 -1.02
N GLY A 27 7.32 17.83 -1.81
CA GLY A 27 6.08 18.60 -1.66
C GLY A 27 5.54 19.10 -3.00
N GLY A 28 4.28 19.50 -3.01
CA GLY A 28 3.59 20.01 -4.20
C GLY A 28 3.69 19.06 -5.39
N LYS A 29 3.92 19.62 -6.58
CA LYS A 29 3.97 18.87 -7.85
C LYS A 29 5.02 17.76 -7.88
N GLN A 30 6.11 17.87 -7.12
CA GLN A 30 7.13 16.82 -7.07
C GLN A 30 6.61 15.56 -6.37
N LEU A 31 5.83 15.72 -5.30
CA LEU A 31 5.19 14.61 -4.61
C LEU A 31 4.18 13.91 -5.52
N ASP A 32 3.36 14.69 -6.24
CA ASP A 32 2.38 14.18 -7.18
C ASP A 32 3.06 13.37 -8.31
N ASN A 33 4.16 13.88 -8.87
CA ASN A 33 4.94 13.17 -9.88
C ASN A 33 5.57 11.87 -9.35
N ALA A 34 6.07 11.87 -8.11
CA ALA A 34 6.63 10.67 -7.48
C ALA A 34 5.55 9.61 -7.27
N PHE A 35 4.38 10.01 -6.78
CA PHE A 35 3.20 9.14 -6.65
C PHE A 35 2.84 8.48 -7.98
N GLN A 36 2.66 9.29 -9.04
CA GLN A 36 2.33 8.79 -10.39
C GLN A 36 3.39 7.82 -10.93
N CYS A 37 4.67 8.08 -10.66
CA CYS A 37 5.75 7.16 -11.02
C CYS A 37 5.61 5.83 -10.28
N PHE A 38 5.40 5.86 -8.97
CA PHE A 38 5.31 4.65 -8.17
C PHE A 38 4.08 3.83 -8.53
N ILE A 39 2.90 4.42 -8.65
CA ILE A 39 1.65 3.65 -8.82
C ILE A 39 1.63 2.93 -10.17
N HIS A 40 2.21 3.51 -11.21
CA HIS A 40 2.21 2.92 -12.54
C HIS A 40 3.42 2.04 -12.83
N ARG A 41 4.61 2.36 -12.27
CA ARG A 41 5.85 1.65 -12.60
C ARG A 41 6.33 0.71 -11.51
N PHE A 42 5.98 1.00 -10.26
CA PHE A 42 6.45 0.25 -9.11
C PHE A 42 5.35 -0.01 -8.08
N PRO A 43 4.25 -0.70 -8.42
CA PRO A 43 3.15 -0.95 -7.48
C PRO A 43 3.64 -1.61 -6.17
N SER A 44 4.68 -2.45 -6.25
CA SER A 44 5.30 -3.09 -5.08
C SER A 44 5.90 -2.12 -4.06
N PHE A 45 6.13 -0.85 -4.43
CA PHE A 45 6.61 0.19 -3.51
C PHE A 45 5.61 0.49 -2.40
N PHE A 46 4.30 0.50 -2.71
CA PHE A 46 3.24 0.92 -1.79
C PHE A 46 3.07 -0.01 -0.60
N TYR A 47 3.49 -1.28 -0.74
CA TYR A 47 3.38 -2.28 0.31
C TYR A 47 4.66 -2.34 1.15
N CYS A 48 5.73 -1.65 0.75
CA CYS A 48 6.95 -1.67 1.54
C CYS A 48 6.73 -0.99 2.89
N TYR A 49 7.21 -1.62 3.97
CA TYR A 49 7.20 -1.05 5.33
C TYR A 49 7.65 0.42 5.40
N TYR A 50 8.57 0.82 4.52
CA TYR A 50 9.14 2.16 4.48
C TYR A 50 8.23 3.19 3.81
N ALA A 51 7.26 2.79 2.99
CA ALA A 51 6.41 3.71 2.24
C ALA A 51 5.40 4.47 3.11
N THR A 52 5.16 4.05 4.36
CA THR A 52 4.14 4.66 5.24
C THR A 52 4.29 6.18 5.36
N GLU A 53 5.50 6.71 5.58
CA GLU A 53 5.72 8.16 5.74
C GLU A 53 5.37 8.93 4.46
N PHE A 54 5.74 8.39 3.31
CA PHE A 54 5.39 8.96 2.02
C PHE A 54 3.88 8.93 1.79
N LEU A 55 3.22 7.80 2.10
CA LEU A 55 1.78 7.63 1.93
C LEU A 55 0.99 8.59 2.83
N MET A 56 1.47 8.82 4.05
CA MET A 56 0.86 9.79 4.98
C MET A 56 0.92 11.24 4.48
N LYS A 57 1.82 11.55 3.55
CA LYS A 57 1.91 12.88 2.92
C LYS A 57 1.03 13.06 1.70
N LEU A 58 0.49 11.98 1.15
CA LEU A 58 -0.42 12.08 0.01
C LEU A 58 -1.69 12.85 0.42
N LYS A 59 -2.16 13.68 -0.52
CA LYS A 59 -3.42 14.40 -0.43
C LYS A 59 -4.58 13.45 -0.71
N GLU A 60 -5.77 13.87 -0.30
CA GLU A 60 -7.02 13.12 -0.47
C GLU A 60 -7.26 12.66 -1.91
N GLU A 61 -6.89 13.48 -2.91
CA GLU A 61 -7.02 13.16 -4.34
C GLU A 61 -6.29 11.89 -4.79
N HIS A 62 -5.28 11.43 -4.05
CA HIS A 62 -4.53 10.20 -4.34
C HIS A 62 -5.00 8.99 -3.51
N LEU A 63 -5.75 9.22 -2.43
CA LEU A 63 -6.04 8.18 -1.45
C LEU A 63 -6.94 7.08 -2.04
N ASP A 64 -7.86 7.44 -2.93
CA ASP A 64 -8.72 6.47 -3.61
C ASP A 64 -7.90 5.49 -4.46
N ASP A 65 -6.94 5.99 -5.22
CA ASP A 65 -6.05 5.16 -6.05
C ASP A 65 -5.18 4.23 -5.19
N VAL A 66 -4.62 4.76 -4.09
CA VAL A 66 -3.83 3.98 -3.13
C VAL A 66 -4.69 2.89 -2.48
N PHE A 67 -5.91 3.25 -2.07
CA PHE A 67 -6.84 2.33 -1.43
C PHE A 67 -7.22 1.18 -2.37
N GLN A 68 -7.59 1.49 -3.62
CA GLN A 68 -7.90 0.47 -4.63
C GLN A 68 -6.70 -0.44 -4.90
N CYS A 69 -5.49 0.13 -4.92
CA CYS A 69 -4.26 -0.63 -5.06
C CYS A 69 -4.06 -1.64 -3.91
N PHE A 70 -4.33 -1.26 -2.67
CA PHE A 70 -4.26 -2.17 -1.52
C PHE A 70 -5.35 -3.25 -1.55
N ILE A 71 -6.61 -2.89 -1.78
CA ILE A 71 -7.72 -3.85 -1.78
C ILE A 71 -7.57 -4.87 -2.91
N HIS A 72 -7.26 -4.42 -4.12
CA HIS A 72 -7.08 -5.32 -5.27
C HIS A 72 -6.03 -6.40 -5.00
N ARG A 73 -4.90 -6.02 -4.38
CA ARG A 73 -3.81 -6.93 -4.05
C ARG A 73 -4.10 -7.81 -2.86
N LEU A 74 -4.71 -7.25 -1.81
CA LEU A 74 -5.14 -7.98 -0.64
C LEU A 74 -6.05 -9.16 -1.03
N SER A 75 -6.94 -8.95 -2.01
CA SER A 75 -7.89 -9.96 -2.49
C SER A 75 -7.37 -10.84 -3.65
N ASP A 76 -6.18 -10.59 -4.20
CA ASP A 76 -5.63 -11.38 -5.31
C ASP A 76 -4.97 -12.67 -4.78
N GLU A 77 -5.57 -13.82 -5.09
CA GLU A 77 -5.06 -15.14 -4.69
C GLU A 77 -3.71 -15.49 -5.31
N LYS A 78 -3.34 -14.85 -6.43
CA LYS A 78 -2.04 -15.04 -7.09
C LYS A 78 -0.96 -14.12 -6.52
N GLU A 79 -1.33 -13.17 -5.67
CA GLU A 79 -0.41 -12.23 -5.06
C GLU A 79 0.47 -12.93 -4.01
N ASP A 80 1.73 -12.48 -3.89
CA ASP A 80 2.63 -13.01 -2.87
C ASP A 80 2.05 -12.74 -1.48
N ARG A 81 2.09 -13.75 -0.60
CA ARG A 81 1.50 -13.63 0.74
C ARG A 81 2.12 -12.49 1.55
N ASN A 82 3.42 -12.22 1.39
CA ASN A 82 4.05 -11.10 2.09
C ASN A 82 3.51 -9.76 1.58
N ASN A 83 3.27 -9.63 0.27
CA ASN A 83 2.66 -8.43 -0.29
C ASN A 83 1.24 -8.22 0.25
N ARG A 84 0.45 -9.30 0.40
CA ARG A 84 -0.90 -9.22 1.01
C ARG A 84 -0.85 -8.79 2.48
N ARG A 85 0.08 -9.34 3.27
CA ARG A 85 0.31 -8.94 4.67
C ARG A 85 0.73 -7.47 4.79
N ASP A 86 1.61 -7.04 3.88
CA ASP A 86 2.07 -5.66 3.81
C ASP A 86 0.95 -4.69 3.39
N CYS A 87 0.02 -5.12 2.51
CA CYS A 87 -1.22 -4.38 2.22
C CYS A 87 -2.09 -4.25 3.48
N ALA A 88 -2.32 -5.35 4.21
CA ALA A 88 -3.11 -5.34 5.43
C ALA A 88 -2.54 -4.38 6.48
N ARG A 89 -1.23 -4.46 6.73
CA ARG A 89 -0.53 -3.54 7.63
C ARG A 89 -0.65 -2.08 7.18
N SER A 90 -0.52 -1.81 5.87
CA SER A 90 -0.63 -0.45 5.34
C SER A 90 -2.05 0.11 5.45
N LEU A 91 -3.07 -0.72 5.24
CA LEU A 91 -4.48 -0.36 5.45
C LEU A 91 -4.73 0.05 6.90
N GLY A 92 -4.23 -0.72 7.88
CA GLY A 92 -4.36 -0.38 9.30
C GLY A 92 -3.61 0.90 9.68
N LYS A 93 -2.34 1.05 9.28
CA LYS A 93 -1.53 2.25 9.57
C LYS A 93 -2.11 3.55 9.01
N LEU A 94 -2.84 3.45 7.90
CA LEU A 94 -3.44 4.58 7.22
C LEU A 94 -4.94 4.73 7.56
N SER A 95 -5.47 4.01 8.57
CA SER A 95 -6.90 4.02 8.89
C SER A 95 -7.45 5.44 9.09
N MET A 96 -6.69 6.32 9.74
CA MET A 96 -7.05 7.74 9.94
C MET A 96 -7.19 8.57 8.65
N LYS A 97 -6.74 8.05 7.50
CA LYS A 97 -6.82 8.71 6.19
C LYS A 97 -8.04 8.25 5.39
N TRP A 98 -8.63 7.12 5.74
CA TRP A 98 -9.72 6.51 4.99
C TRP A 98 -11.06 7.12 5.39
N ASN A 99 -11.96 7.29 4.42
CA ASN A 99 -13.35 7.63 4.72
C ASN A 99 -14.11 6.40 5.24
N GLU A 100 -15.31 6.62 5.79
CA GLU A 100 -16.13 5.58 6.40
C GLU A 100 -16.40 4.38 5.46
N LYS A 101 -16.66 4.66 4.18
CA LYS A 101 -16.88 3.61 3.19
C LYS A 101 -15.61 2.76 3.00
N GLN A 102 -14.47 3.41 2.84
CA GLN A 102 -13.17 2.75 2.70
C GLN A 102 -12.81 1.93 3.94
N LEU A 103 -13.09 2.43 5.15
CA LEU A 103 -12.88 1.68 6.38
C LEU A 103 -13.73 0.40 6.41
N ASN A 104 -15.01 0.50 6.04
CA ASN A 104 -15.90 -0.66 5.97
C ASN A 104 -15.44 -1.68 4.89
N ASP A 105 -15.03 -1.20 3.72
CA ASP A 105 -14.54 -2.06 2.64
C ASP A 105 -13.23 -2.77 3.02
N ALA A 106 -12.32 -2.05 3.70
CA ALA A 106 -11.08 -2.62 4.24
C ALA A 106 -11.35 -3.64 5.35
N PHE A 107 -12.25 -3.33 6.28
CA PHE A 107 -12.65 -4.24 7.36
C PHE A 107 -13.17 -5.57 6.81
N ASN A 108 -14.10 -5.52 5.84
CA ASN A 108 -14.65 -6.72 5.23
C ASN A 108 -13.57 -7.54 4.50
N SER A 109 -12.70 -6.86 3.73
CA SER A 109 -11.61 -7.51 3.01
C SER A 109 -10.59 -8.17 3.95
N LEU A 110 -10.20 -7.50 5.03
CA LEU A 110 -9.28 -8.04 6.04
C LEU A 110 -9.89 -9.24 6.79
N LYS A 111 -11.18 -9.18 7.11
CA LYS A 111 -11.91 -10.27 7.74
C LYS A 111 -11.98 -11.51 6.85
N ASP A 112 -12.23 -11.34 5.55
CA ASP A 112 -12.24 -12.44 4.58
C ASP A 112 -10.86 -13.10 4.52
N MET A 113 -9.80 -12.30 4.56
CA MET A 113 -8.42 -12.79 4.55
C MET A 113 -8.01 -13.53 5.81
N LEU A 114 -8.46 -13.07 6.98
CA LEU A 114 -8.21 -13.73 8.26
C LEU A 114 -8.74 -15.18 8.26
N ASN A 115 -9.77 -15.48 7.47
CA ASN A 115 -10.31 -16.83 7.36
C ASN A 115 -9.53 -17.74 6.40
N GLN A 116 -8.64 -17.19 5.58
CA GLN A 116 -7.93 -17.91 4.51
C GLN A 116 -6.43 -18.11 4.77
N ASP A 117 -5.79 -17.24 5.56
CA ASP A 117 -4.34 -17.26 5.80
C ASP A 117 -4.01 -17.71 7.23
N TYR A 118 -2.94 -18.49 7.38
CA TYR A 118 -2.50 -19.04 8.67
C TYR A 118 -1.70 -18.04 9.52
N TYR A 119 -1.35 -16.87 8.96
CA TYR A 119 -0.59 -15.82 9.65
C TYR A 119 -1.53 -14.68 10.06
N PHE A 120 -1.99 -14.72 11.30
CA PHE A 120 -3.12 -13.91 11.79
C PHE A 120 -2.74 -12.51 12.28
N GLU A 121 -1.48 -12.27 12.66
CA GLU A 121 -1.13 -11.08 13.44
C GLU A 121 -1.29 -9.77 12.65
N GLU A 122 -0.77 -9.64 11.43
CA GLU A 122 -0.90 -8.37 10.68
C GLU A 122 -2.35 -8.05 10.30
N TYR A 123 -3.16 -9.07 9.95
CA TYR A 123 -4.57 -8.86 9.64
C TYR A 123 -5.35 -8.48 10.90
N ARG A 124 -5.02 -9.08 12.04
CA ARG A 124 -5.61 -8.75 13.34
C ARG A 124 -5.25 -7.33 13.78
N GLU A 125 -3.98 -6.94 13.72
CA GLU A 125 -3.53 -5.57 14.03
C GLU A 125 -4.22 -4.54 13.12
N ALA A 126 -4.35 -4.86 11.82
CA ALA A 126 -5.07 -4.00 10.89
C ALA A 126 -6.57 -3.88 11.23
N LEU A 127 -7.21 -4.96 11.65
CA LEU A 127 -8.60 -4.93 12.10
C LEU A 127 -8.76 -4.10 13.38
N GLU A 128 -7.90 -4.30 14.38
CA GLU A 128 -7.91 -3.54 15.65
C GLU A 128 -7.68 -2.04 15.45
N THR A 129 -7.01 -1.62 14.37
CA THR A 129 -6.77 -0.21 14.05
C THR A 129 -7.84 0.45 13.19
N ILE A 130 -8.68 -0.36 12.53
CA ILE A 130 -9.79 0.11 11.66
C ILE A 130 -11.12 0.15 12.42
N THR A 131 -11.29 -0.66 13.48
CA THR A 131 -12.47 -0.69 14.36
C THR A 131 -12.34 0.25 15.55
#